data_AF-A0A8E2W7S7-F1
#
_entry.id   AF-A0A8E2W7S7-F1
#
_cell.length_a   1.000
_cell.length_b   1.000
_cell.length_c   1.000
_cell.angle_alpha   90.00
_cell.angle_beta   90.00
_cell.angle_gamma   90.00
#
_symmetry.space_group_name_H-M   'P 1'
#
loop_
_entity.id
_entity.type
_entity.pdbx_description
1 polymer ?
#
loop_
_entity_poly.entity_id
_entity_poly.type
_entity_poly.pdbx_seq_one_letter_code
_entity_poly.pdbx_strand_id
1 'polypeptide(L)' 'GIRDDYVVLVGGAPLNEEFGKAVGADAYCRDAAVAVETAKDFMKRKHNVRA' A
#
# COMPACT_ATOMS: atom_id res chain seq x y z
N GLY A 1 14.73 1.44 9.38
CA GLY A 1 15.51 1.66 8.14
C GLY A 1 14.65 2.48 7.18
N ILE A 2 15.10 2.81 5.95
CA ILE A 2 14.26 3.68 5.07
C ILE A 2 12.88 3.08 4.73
N ARG A 3 12.73 1.76 4.81
CA ARG A 3 11.45 1.07 4.54
C ARG A 3 10.30 1.58 5.40
N ASP A 4 10.58 2.01 6.63
CA ASP A 4 9.57 2.48 7.60
C ASP A 4 9.04 3.88 7.26
N ASP A 5 9.74 4.63 6.41
CA ASP A 5 9.35 5.99 6.01
C ASP A 5 8.31 6.00 4.88
N TYR A 6 8.18 4.89 4.15
CA TYR A 6 7.37 4.78 2.94
C TYR A 6 6.23 3.78 3.08
N VAL A 7 5.10 4.11 2.44
CA VAL A 7 4.01 3.17 2.20
C VAL A 7 4.21 2.58 0.81
N VAL A 8 4.29 1.26 0.71
CA VAL A 8 4.52 0.50 -0.52
C VAL A 8 3.25 -0.24 -0.90
N LEU A 9 2.65 0.15 -2.03
CA LEU A 9 1.49 -0.53 -2.61
C LEU A 9 1.94 -1.31 -3.85
N VAL A 10 1.49 -2.55 -3.99
CA VAL A 10 1.80 -3.41 -5.15
C VAL A 10 0.54 -3.82 -5.87
N GLY A 11 0.60 -4.03 -7.19
CA GLY A 11 -0.58 -4.35 -7.99
C GLY A 11 -0.24 -4.83 -9.39
N GLY A 12 -1.26 -5.25 -10.13
CA GLY A 12 -1.15 -5.72 -11.51
C GLY A 12 -1.74 -7.12 -11.70
N ALA A 13 -2.11 -7.45 -12.95
CA ALA A 13 -2.82 -8.68 -13.31
C ALA A 13 -2.16 -10.00 -12.84
N PRO A 14 -0.82 -10.16 -12.81
CA PRO A 14 -0.23 -11.40 -12.32
C PRO A 14 -0.04 -11.44 -10.79
N LEU A 15 -0.37 -10.36 -10.06
CA LEU A 15 -0.14 -10.26 -8.63
C LEU A 15 -1.40 -10.61 -7.83
N ASN A 16 -1.20 -11.06 -6.60
CA ASN A 16 -2.26 -11.32 -5.64
C ASN A 16 -1.83 -10.84 -4.23
N GLU A 17 -2.75 -10.92 -3.27
CA GLU A 17 -2.53 -10.44 -1.91
C GLU A 17 -1.42 -11.22 -1.18
N GLU A 18 -1.32 -12.53 -1.41
CA GLU A 18 -0.30 -13.39 -0.80
C GLU A 18 1.11 -12.98 -1.25
N PHE A 19 1.28 -12.72 -2.55
CA PHE A 19 2.53 -12.22 -3.09
C PHE A 19 2.89 -10.85 -2.50
N GLY A 20 1.93 -9.93 -2.39
CA GLY A 20 2.16 -8.62 -1.79
C GLY A 20 2.64 -8.70 -0.35
N LYS A 21 2.06 -9.60 0.46
CA LYS A 21 2.52 -9.86 1.83
C LYS A 21 3.91 -10.49 1.86
N ALA A 22 4.18 -11.45 0.98
CA ALA A 22 5.47 -12.13 0.92
C ALA A 22 6.64 -11.18 0.60
N VAL A 23 6.41 -10.15 -0.23
CA VAL A 23 7.42 -9.12 -0.53
C VAL A 23 7.46 -7.98 0.48
N GLY A 24 6.58 -8.01 1.50
CA GLY A 24 6.50 -6.98 2.53
C GLY A 24 5.90 -5.67 2.05
N ALA A 25 4.92 -5.70 1.14
CA ALA A 25 4.13 -4.54 0.77
C ALA A 25 3.05 -4.23 1.83
N ASP A 26 2.68 -2.97 1.96
CA ASP A 26 1.65 -2.51 2.90
C ASP A 26 0.23 -2.79 2.38
N ALA A 27 0.03 -2.85 1.06
CA ALA A 27 -1.20 -3.34 0.48
C ALA A 27 -1.02 -3.87 -0.95
N TYR A 28 -1.91 -4.77 -1.34
CA TYR A 28 -2.12 -5.17 -2.72
C TYR A 28 -3.34 -4.44 -3.31
N CYS A 29 -3.22 -3.96 -4.54
CA CYS A 29 -4.27 -3.29 -5.28
C CYS A 29 -4.46 -3.95 -6.65
N ARG A 30 -5.67 -4.44 -6.92
CA ARG A 30 -5.99 -5.18 -8.16
C ARG A 30 -5.92 -4.31 -9.43
N ASP A 31 -6.22 -3.02 -9.29
CA ASP A 31 -6.30 -2.06 -10.38
C ASP A 31 -5.85 -0.67 -9.92
N ALA A 32 -5.65 0.24 -10.87
CA ALA A 32 -5.15 1.58 -10.60
C ALA A 32 -6.13 2.43 -9.78
N ALA A 33 -7.44 2.24 -9.94
CA ALA A 33 -8.44 3.01 -9.22
C ALA A 33 -8.42 2.65 -7.72
N VAL A 34 -8.39 1.36 -7.41
CA VAL A 34 -8.26 0.86 -6.03
C VAL A 34 -6.94 1.31 -5.41
N ALA A 35 -5.84 1.38 -6.18
CA ALA A 35 -4.56 1.85 -5.68
C ALA A 35 -4.60 3.31 -5.20
N VAL A 36 -5.27 4.18 -5.97
CA VAL A 36 -5.41 5.61 -5.61
C VAL A 36 -6.26 5.77 -4.34
N GLU A 37 -7.38 5.07 -4.22
CA GLU A 37 -8.22 5.13 -3.02
C GLU A 37 -7.49 4.58 -1.79
N THR A 38 -6.80 3.44 -1.94
CA THR A 38 -5.97 2.84 -0.89
C THR A 38 -4.88 3.83 -0.43
N ALA A 39 -4.18 4.47 -1.37
CA ALA A 39 -3.17 5.47 -1.07
C ALA A 39 -3.73 6.65 -0.27
N LYS A 40 -4.91 7.18 -0.65
CA LYS A 40 -5.58 8.25 0.10
C LYS A 40 -5.87 7.83 1.55
N ASP A 41 -6.35 6.61 1.75
CA ASP A 41 -6.64 6.10 3.10
C ASP A 41 -5.37 5.93 3.94
N PHE A 42 -4.28 5.45 3.34
CA PHE A 42 -2.98 5.40 4.02
C PHE A 42 -2.47 6.79 4.40
N MET A 43 -2.62 7.78 3.52
CA MET A 43 -2.21 9.17 3.81
C MET A 43 -3.05 9.80 4.92
N LYS A 44 -4.37 9.58 4.94
CA LYS A 44 -5.25 10.01 6.04
C LYS A 44 -4.83 9.37 7.37
N ARG A 45 -4.58 8.06 7.38
CA ARG A 45 -4.09 7.35 8.58
C ARG A 45 -2.74 7.88 9.05
N LYS A 46 -1.79 8.10 8.13
CA LYS A 46 -0.45 8.65 8.44
C LYS A 46 -0.52 10.08 8.99
N HIS A 47 -1.48 10.89 8.53
CA HIS A 47 -1.73 12.21 9.07
C HIS A 47 -2.21 12.17 10.53
N ASN A 48 -3.08 11.20 10.88
CA ASN A 48 -3.64 11.08 12.22
C ASN A 48 -2.67 10.50 13.28
N VAL A 49 -1.59 9.84 12.89
CA VAL A 49 -0.56 9.33 13.83
C VAL A 49 0.56 10.33 14.13
N ARG A 50 0.58 11.49 13.44
CA ARG A 50 1.54 12.58 13.69
C ARG A 50 0.91 13.80 14.39
N ALA A 51 -0.34 13.68 14.85
CA ALA A 51 -1.04 14.68 15.65
C ALA A 51 -0.81 14.46 17.14
#